data_AF-A0AAP2H9X7-F1
#
_entry.id   AF-A0AAP2H9X7-F1
#
_cell.length_a   1.000
_cell.length_b   1.000
_cell.length_c   1.000
_cell.angle_alpha   90.00
_cell.angle_beta   90.00
_cell.angle_gamma   90.00
#
_symmetry.space_group_name_H-M   'P 1'
#
loop_
_entity.id
_entity.type
_entity.pdbx_description
1 polymer ?
#
loop_
_entity_poly.entity_id
_entity_poly.type
_entity_poly.pdbx_seq_one_letter_code
_entity_poly.pdbx_strand_id
1 'polypeptide(L)'
;MRIPTLGIALLTCLAAASASAQDLRPESLKQYGGTFSPACGDPSAPRVRIAADGLEIAHGARKLRTRVTMDSYTSFGAAPTSPVPEGYRVEFIGDDFSLYVFEDAKGQFVPLQDYVPAAAPVVGAQAMKARFGRCP
;
A
#
# COMPACT_ATOMS: atom_id res chain seq x y z
N MET A 1 13.68 71.82 6.27
CA MET A 1 12.94 70.99 5.30
C MET A 1 12.96 69.55 5.81
N ARG A 2 11.80 68.95 6.06
CA ARG A 2 11.65 67.57 6.59
C ARG A 2 11.23 66.65 5.44
N ILE A 3 11.94 65.54 5.25
CA ILE A 3 11.65 64.52 4.24
C ILE A 3 10.74 63.46 4.88
N PRO A 4 9.55 63.15 4.32
CA PRO A 4 8.76 62.04 4.81
C PRO A 4 9.15 60.75 4.06
N THR A 5 9.57 59.77 4.85
CA THR A 5 9.63 58.33 4.56
C THR A 5 8.21 57.80 4.28
N LEU A 6 8.00 57.00 3.23
CA LEU A 6 7.11 55.82 3.27
C LEU A 6 7.11 55.10 1.90
N GLY A 7 7.38 53.80 1.92
CA GLY A 7 7.25 52.93 0.75
C GLY A 7 7.36 51.47 1.19
N ILE A 8 6.30 50.98 1.85
CA ILE A 8 6.19 49.65 2.44
C ILE A 8 6.23 48.59 1.33
N ALA A 9 7.16 47.63 1.46
CA ALA A 9 7.35 46.52 0.54
C ALA A 9 6.18 45.53 0.61
N LEU A 10 5.65 45.16 -0.57
CA LEU A 10 4.69 44.08 -0.77
C LEU A 10 5.36 42.73 -0.44
N LEU A 11 4.94 42.07 0.63
CA LEU A 11 5.20 40.63 0.84
C LEU A 11 4.06 39.83 0.19
N THR A 12 4.33 39.24 -0.98
CA THR A 12 3.48 38.20 -1.57
C THR A 12 3.79 36.86 -0.90
N CYS A 13 2.90 36.39 -0.02
CA CYS A 13 2.92 35.01 0.47
C CYS A 13 2.61 34.05 -0.70
N LEU A 14 3.64 33.37 -1.22
CA LEU A 14 3.43 32.16 -2.02
C LEU A 14 2.90 31.07 -1.09
N ALA A 15 1.62 30.72 -1.23
CA ALA A 15 1.06 29.53 -0.63
C ALA A 15 1.67 28.31 -1.33
N ALA A 16 2.74 27.75 -0.77
CA ALA A 16 3.21 26.43 -1.13
C ALA A 16 2.12 25.43 -0.72
N ALA A 17 1.44 24.85 -1.71
CA ALA A 17 0.56 23.72 -1.48
C ALA A 17 1.43 22.57 -0.94
N SER A 18 1.37 22.35 0.37
CA SER A 18 1.98 21.18 1.00
C SER A 18 1.33 19.95 0.38
N ALA A 19 2.05 19.25 -0.49
CA ALA A 19 1.72 17.89 -0.85
C ALA A 19 1.85 17.09 0.45
N SER A 20 0.74 16.87 1.15
CA SER A 20 0.71 16.04 2.34
C SER A 20 1.19 14.66 1.94
N ALA A 21 2.40 14.29 2.36
CA ALA A 21 2.81 12.89 2.36
C ALA A 21 1.72 12.13 3.11
N GLN A 22 1.02 11.23 2.43
CA GLN A 22 0.00 10.42 3.07
C GLN A 22 0.74 9.39 3.92
N ASP A 23 0.82 9.62 5.22
CA ASP A 23 1.41 8.64 6.13
C ASP A 23 0.55 7.38 6.20
N LEU A 24 1.18 6.27 6.59
CA LEU A 24 0.49 5.02 6.88
C LEU A 24 -0.59 5.22 7.96
N ARG A 25 -1.86 5.10 7.56
CA ARG A 25 -3.00 5.33 8.45
C ARG A 25 -3.26 4.11 9.34
N PRO A 26 -3.41 4.30 10.67
CA PRO A 26 -3.79 3.24 11.58
C PRO A 26 -5.14 2.56 11.22
N GLU A 27 -6.11 3.33 10.73
CA GLU A 27 -7.41 2.80 10.34
C GLU A 27 -7.31 1.86 9.12
N SER A 28 -6.44 2.18 8.16
CA SER A 28 -6.19 1.28 7.02
C SER A 28 -5.59 -0.04 7.48
N LEU A 29 -4.64 -0.02 8.42
CA LEU A 29 -4.10 -1.24 9.03
C LEU A 29 -5.13 -2.03 9.82
N LYS A 30 -6.03 -1.35 10.55
CA LYS A 30 -7.11 -2.00 11.29
C LYS A 30 -8.10 -2.70 10.34
N GLN A 31 -8.42 -2.07 9.21
CA GLN A 31 -9.41 -2.57 8.27
C GLN A 31 -8.87 -3.60 7.27
N TYR A 32 -7.63 -3.44 6.81
CA TYR A 32 -7.05 -4.21 5.71
C TYR A 32 -5.74 -4.92 6.07
N GLY A 33 -5.16 -4.64 7.24
CA GLY A 33 -4.01 -5.36 7.75
C GLY A 33 -4.33 -6.79 8.17
N GLY A 34 -3.29 -7.57 8.42
CA GLY A 34 -3.39 -8.95 8.87
C GLY A 34 -2.53 -9.92 8.06
N THR A 35 -2.85 -11.20 8.18
CA THR A 35 -2.17 -12.29 7.45
C THR A 35 -3.09 -12.82 6.36
N PHE A 36 -2.52 -13.09 5.19
CA PHE A 36 -3.20 -13.64 4.03
C PHE A 36 -2.48 -14.89 3.56
N SER A 37 -3.22 -15.90 3.13
CA SER A 37 -2.68 -17.17 2.64
C SER A 37 -3.67 -17.84 1.67
N PRO A 38 -3.21 -18.60 0.67
CA PRO A 38 -4.09 -19.45 -0.12
C PRO A 38 -4.65 -20.64 0.68
N ALA A 39 -4.04 -20.98 1.82
CA ALA A 39 -4.47 -22.07 2.70
C ALA A 39 -4.22 -21.70 4.17
N CYS A 40 -5.11 -20.92 4.78
CA CYS A 40 -4.94 -20.39 6.14
C CYS A 40 -4.81 -21.46 7.25
N GLY A 41 -5.37 -22.65 7.03
CA GLY A 41 -5.23 -23.79 7.95
C GLY A 41 -3.91 -24.56 7.82
N ASP A 42 -3.10 -24.26 6.80
CA ASP A 42 -1.84 -24.94 6.54
C ASP A 42 -0.64 -24.05 6.95
N PRO A 43 0.15 -24.45 7.96
CA PRO A 43 1.33 -23.69 8.39
C PRO A 43 2.46 -23.70 7.36
N SER A 44 2.47 -24.65 6.42
CA SER A 44 3.48 -24.73 5.36
C SER A 44 3.16 -23.85 4.16
N ALA A 45 1.91 -23.39 4.03
CA ALA A 45 1.48 -22.54 2.93
C ALA A 45 2.18 -21.16 2.95
N PRO A 46 2.42 -20.55 1.77
CA PRO A 46 2.99 -19.21 1.70
C PRO A 46 2.06 -18.19 2.36
N ARG A 47 2.64 -17.16 2.97
CA ARG A 47 1.90 -16.12 3.70
C ARG A 47 2.31 -14.74 3.24
N VAL A 48 1.34 -13.84 3.24
CA VAL A 48 1.53 -12.40 3.12
C VAL A 48 1.10 -11.77 4.44
N ARG A 49 1.85 -10.79 4.93
CA ARG A 49 1.52 -10.04 6.14
C ARG A 49 1.61 -8.55 5.87
N ILE A 50 0.57 -7.84 6.27
CA ILE A 50 0.47 -6.38 6.25
C ILE A 50 0.33 -5.92 7.69
N ALA A 51 1.31 -5.18 8.20
CA ALA A 51 1.33 -4.71 9.57
C ALA A 51 2.10 -3.39 9.70
N ALA A 52 2.00 -2.74 10.85
CA ALA A 52 2.63 -1.44 11.11
C ALA A 52 4.16 -1.46 11.00
N ASP A 53 4.80 -2.60 11.27
CA ASP A 53 6.24 -2.80 11.20
C ASP A 53 6.75 -3.11 9.78
N GLY A 54 5.87 -3.52 8.86
CA GLY A 54 6.28 -3.85 7.51
C GLY A 54 5.30 -4.70 6.71
N LEU A 55 5.65 -4.87 5.44
CA LEU A 55 5.06 -5.83 4.53
C LEU A 55 5.98 -7.05 4.46
N GLU A 56 5.40 -8.24 4.47
CA GLU A 56 6.16 -9.49 4.39
C GLU A 56 5.46 -10.49 3.47
N ILE A 57 6.26 -11.17 2.66
CA ILE A 57 5.86 -12.35 1.89
C ILE A 57 6.82 -13.48 2.27
N ALA A 58 6.29 -14.61 2.71
CA ALA A 58 7.10 -15.71 3.23
C ALA A 58 6.61 -17.08 2.76
N HIS A 59 7.55 -18.00 2.57
CA HIS A 59 7.28 -19.42 2.32
C HIS A 59 8.44 -20.27 2.85
N GLY A 60 8.20 -21.04 3.90
CA GLY A 60 9.26 -21.76 4.62
C GLY A 60 10.35 -20.81 5.14
N ALA A 61 11.61 -21.07 4.75
CA ALA A 61 12.76 -20.24 5.12
C ALA A 61 12.92 -18.97 4.25
N ARG A 62 12.22 -18.87 3.11
CA ARG A 62 12.33 -17.73 2.20
C ARG A 62 11.40 -16.62 2.62
N LYS A 63 11.91 -15.39 2.63
CA LYS A 63 11.14 -14.20 3.02
C LYS A 63 11.56 -13.01 2.17
N LEU A 64 10.59 -12.18 1.82
CA LEU A 64 10.74 -10.84 1.29
C LEU A 64 10.07 -9.89 2.28
N ARG A 65 10.77 -8.84 2.69
CA ARG A 65 10.28 -7.86 3.68
C ARG A 65 10.66 -6.46 3.26
N THR A 66 9.77 -5.52 3.52
CA THR A 66 10.04 -4.09 3.39
C THR A 66 9.36 -3.36 4.54
N ARG A 67 9.91 -2.23 4.95
CA ARG A 67 9.17 -1.28 5.77
C ARG A 67 7.98 -0.75 4.97
N VAL A 68 6.83 -0.61 5.61
CA VAL A 68 5.66 0.08 5.05
C VAL A 68 5.71 1.54 5.49
N THR A 69 5.46 2.46 4.57
CA THR A 69 5.58 3.90 4.83
C THR A 69 4.27 4.64 4.63
N MET A 70 3.42 4.17 3.71
CA MET A 70 2.14 4.81 3.41
C MET A 70 1.08 3.83 2.93
N ASP A 71 -0.15 4.32 2.83
CA ASP A 71 -1.24 3.63 2.18
C ASP A 71 -2.03 4.58 1.25
N SER A 72 -2.55 4.05 0.14
CA SER A 72 -3.24 4.84 -0.89
C SER A 72 -4.53 4.16 -1.35
N TYR A 73 -5.62 4.93 -1.43
CA TYR A 73 -6.92 4.48 -1.97
C TYR A 73 -7.09 4.85 -3.46
N THR A 74 -6.10 5.51 -4.05
CA THR A 74 -6.21 6.15 -5.36
C THR A 74 -5.03 5.81 -6.28
N SER A 75 -4.34 4.70 -6.04
CA SER A 75 -3.11 4.34 -6.77
C SER A 75 -3.34 4.09 -8.25
N PHE A 76 -4.54 3.66 -8.63
CA PHE A 76 -4.93 3.52 -10.03
C PHE A 76 -5.50 4.81 -10.64
N GLY A 77 -5.40 5.93 -9.93
CA GLY A 77 -5.95 7.23 -10.30
C GLY A 77 -7.19 7.60 -9.50
N ALA A 78 -7.45 8.91 -9.42
CA ALA A 78 -8.62 9.49 -8.76
C ALA A 78 -9.63 10.10 -9.75
N ALA A 79 -9.30 10.09 -11.05
CA ALA A 79 -10.16 10.65 -12.08
C ALA A 79 -11.28 9.66 -12.45
N PRO A 80 -12.49 10.14 -12.81
CA PRO A 80 -13.60 9.28 -13.23
C PRO A 80 -13.27 8.37 -14.44
N THR A 81 -12.26 8.73 -15.24
CA THR A 81 -11.83 8.00 -16.43
C THR A 81 -10.70 7.01 -16.16
N SER A 82 -10.13 7.01 -14.96
CA SER A 82 -9.04 6.11 -14.60
C SER A 82 -9.59 4.68 -14.45
N PRO A 83 -9.05 3.68 -15.17
CA PRO A 83 -9.49 2.30 -15.01
C PRO A 83 -8.95 1.73 -13.70
N VAL A 84 -9.75 1.83 -12.64
CA VAL A 84 -9.47 1.20 -11.35
C VAL A 84 -9.85 -0.29 -11.45
N PRO A 85 -8.93 -1.23 -11.17
CA PRO A 85 -9.24 -2.66 -11.14
C PRO A 85 -10.44 -2.96 -10.24
N GLU A 86 -11.34 -3.82 -10.71
CA GLU A 86 -12.51 -4.24 -9.94
C GLU A 86 -12.08 -4.83 -8.59
N GLY A 87 -12.77 -4.43 -7.53
CA GLY A 87 -12.49 -4.91 -6.18
C GLY A 87 -11.27 -4.28 -5.50
N TYR A 88 -10.51 -3.39 -6.14
CA TYR A 88 -9.43 -2.65 -5.48
C TYR A 88 -9.95 -1.91 -4.24
N ARG A 89 -9.15 -1.91 -3.16
CA ARG A 89 -9.45 -1.21 -1.91
C ARG A 89 -8.34 -0.26 -1.51
N VAL A 90 -7.13 -0.78 -1.34
CA VAL A 90 -6.01 -0.01 -0.82
C VAL A 90 -4.69 -0.62 -1.28
N GLU A 91 -3.71 0.23 -1.52
CA GLU A 91 -2.31 -0.14 -1.66
C GLU A 91 -1.59 0.22 -0.36
N PHE A 92 -0.81 -0.70 0.19
CA PHE A 92 0.20 -0.41 1.18
C PHE A 92 1.54 -0.32 0.48
N ILE A 93 2.18 0.83 0.58
CA ILE A 93 3.42 1.14 -0.15
C ILE A 93 4.58 0.99 0.82
N GLY A 94 5.51 0.12 0.46
CA GLY A 94 6.78 -0.04 1.14
C GLY A 94 7.95 0.47 0.32
N ASP A 95 9.12 0.54 0.96
CA ASP A 95 10.35 1.01 0.34
C ASP A 95 10.76 0.17 -0.89
N ASP A 96 10.63 -1.17 -0.82
CA ASP A 96 11.05 -2.08 -1.90
C ASP A 96 9.90 -2.62 -2.76
N PHE A 97 8.71 -2.76 -2.17
CA PHE A 97 7.52 -3.24 -2.87
C PHE A 97 6.23 -2.78 -2.19
N SER A 98 5.13 -2.78 -2.95
CA SER A 98 3.79 -2.54 -2.44
C SER A 98 2.97 -3.83 -2.33
N LEU A 99 1.96 -3.83 -1.47
CA LEU A 99 0.92 -4.85 -1.44
C LEU A 99 -0.45 -4.20 -1.68
N TYR A 100 -1.22 -4.80 -2.58
CA TYR A 100 -2.55 -4.30 -2.93
C TYR A 100 -3.59 -5.21 -2.31
N VAL A 101 -4.55 -4.61 -1.60
CA VAL A 101 -5.69 -5.33 -1.06
C VAL A 101 -6.88 -5.12 -2.00
N PHE A 102 -7.46 -6.25 -2.38
CA PHE A 102 -8.67 -6.35 -3.15
C PHE A 102 -9.75 -7.02 -2.31
N GLU A 103 -11.00 -6.88 -2.74
CA GLU A 103 -12.15 -7.51 -2.10
C GLU A 103 -13.11 -8.03 -3.16
N ASP A 104 -13.50 -9.29 -3.00
CA ASP A 104 -14.51 -9.97 -3.81
C ASP A 104 -15.57 -10.62 -2.91
N ALA A 105 -16.49 -11.40 -3.49
CA ALA A 105 -17.53 -12.12 -2.74
C ALA A 105 -16.97 -13.12 -1.70
N LYS A 106 -15.69 -13.50 -1.79
CA LYS A 106 -14.99 -14.38 -0.83
C LYS A 106 -14.19 -13.56 0.21
N GLY A 107 -14.36 -12.24 0.24
CA GLY A 107 -13.72 -11.32 1.17
C GLY A 107 -12.42 -10.71 0.64
N GLN A 108 -11.62 -10.17 1.57
CA GLN A 108 -10.37 -9.51 1.24
C GLN A 108 -9.29 -10.50 0.80
N PHE A 109 -8.49 -10.09 -0.19
CA PHE A 109 -7.35 -10.86 -0.67
C PHE A 109 -6.23 -9.96 -1.21
N VAL A 110 -5.04 -10.54 -1.32
CA VAL A 110 -3.85 -9.91 -1.91
C VAL A 110 -3.42 -10.69 -3.14
N PRO A 111 -3.58 -10.17 -4.36
CA PRO A 111 -2.97 -10.76 -5.54
C PRO A 111 -1.47 -10.49 -5.55
N LEU A 112 -0.67 -11.50 -5.91
CA LEU A 112 0.78 -11.33 -6.09
C LEU A 112 1.17 -11.24 -7.57
N GLN A 113 0.53 -12.03 -8.42
CA GLN A 113 0.73 -11.94 -9.87
C GLN A 113 0.42 -10.53 -10.37
N ASP A 114 1.28 -10.02 -11.26
CA ASP A 114 1.24 -8.69 -11.88
C ASP A 114 1.49 -7.49 -10.94
N TYR A 115 1.29 -7.65 -9.63
CA TYR A 115 1.48 -6.58 -8.64
C TYR A 115 2.82 -6.65 -7.90
N VAL A 116 3.35 -7.85 -7.63
CA VAL A 116 4.57 -8.04 -6.82
C VAL A 116 5.51 -9.06 -7.45
N PRO A 117 6.16 -8.75 -8.60
CA PRO A 117 7.04 -9.70 -9.29
C PRO A 117 8.18 -10.27 -8.41
N ALA A 118 8.67 -9.47 -7.46
CA ALA A 118 9.71 -9.86 -6.50
C ALA A 118 9.29 -11.03 -5.57
N ALA A 119 8.00 -11.34 -5.47
CA ALA A 119 7.50 -12.46 -4.68
C ALA A 119 7.76 -13.84 -5.33
N ALA A 120 7.95 -13.90 -6.65
CA ALA A 120 8.11 -15.15 -7.40
C ALA A 120 9.21 -16.09 -6.86
N PRO A 121 10.45 -15.63 -6.56
CA PRO A 121 11.48 -16.49 -5.96
C PRO A 121 11.13 -17.01 -4.54
N VAL A 122 10.21 -16.33 -3.83
CA VAL A 122 9.78 -16.71 -2.49
C VAL A 122 8.69 -17.78 -2.55
N VAL A 123 7.58 -17.49 -3.23
CA VAL A 123 6.38 -18.34 -3.18
C VAL A 123 6.30 -19.34 -4.34
N GLY A 124 7.06 -19.11 -5.42
CA GLY A 124 7.05 -19.94 -6.62
C GLY A 124 5.93 -19.56 -7.60
N ALA A 125 6.13 -19.90 -8.88
CA ALA A 125 5.26 -19.47 -9.98
C ALA A 125 3.79 -19.93 -9.85
N GLN A 126 3.54 -21.08 -9.23
CA GLN A 126 2.17 -21.56 -9.00
C GLN A 126 1.46 -20.71 -7.94
N ALA A 127 2.13 -20.44 -6.81
CA ALA A 127 1.55 -19.65 -5.74
C ALA A 127 1.35 -18.18 -6.14
N MET A 128 2.17 -17.64 -7.05
CA MET A 128 1.96 -16.28 -7.60
C MET A 128 0.54 -16.10 -8.16
N LYS A 129 -0.05 -17.15 -8.73
CA LYS A 129 -1.40 -17.15 -9.34
C LYS A 129 -2.52 -17.42 -8.33
N ALA A 130 -2.16 -17.74 -7.08
CA ALA A 130 -3.14 -18.09 -6.07
C ALA A 130 -3.79 -16.84 -5.47
N ARG A 131 -5.00 -17.02 -4.92
CA ARG A 131 -5.68 -16.00 -4.13
C ARG A 131 -5.20 -16.07 -2.68
N PHE A 132 -4.42 -15.10 -2.23
CA PHE A 132 -4.06 -14.98 -0.81
C PHE A 132 -5.22 -14.34 -0.05
N GLY A 133 -6.16 -15.16 0.42
CA GLY A 133 -7.31 -14.68 1.18
C GLY A 133 -6.92 -14.32 2.61
N ARG A 134 -7.62 -13.35 3.22
CA ARG A 134 -7.41 -12.98 4.62
C ARG A 134 -7.68 -14.16 5.54
N CYS A 135 -6.74 -14.45 6.42
CA CYS A 135 -6.89 -15.46 7.45
C CYS A 135 -7.65 -14.90 8.66
N PRO A 136 -8.43 -15.75 9.36
CA PRO A 136 -9.12 -15.36 10.58
C PRO A 136 -8.14 -15.01 11.72
#